data_AF-T0MEU2-F1
#
_entry.id   AF-T0MEU2-F1
#
_cell.length_a   1.000
_cell.length_b   1.000
_cell.length_c   1.000
_cell.angle_alpha   90.00
_cell.angle_beta   90.00
_cell.angle_gamma   90.00
#
_symmetry.space_group_name_H-M   'P 1'
#
loop_
_entity.id
_entity.type
_entity.pdbx_description
1 polymer ?
#
loop_
_entity_poly.entity_id
_entity_poly.type
_entity_poly.pdbx_seq_one_letter_code
_entity_poly.pdbx_strand_id
1 'polypeptide(L)'
;MDPLESKIINILDKFNKPTKNILKDFFISSSYEIILDEKPINTKKINLLLLIKKFNNNKYNSIRNEAMHHKAIQTRALILDMVELKDLKCIYKPDRWIINIVQDTSYLPNDLLEIYNKCLINEFKDIFINNFEKYNESGNQLLVNFKYYIKKINEKINFNFDEFYKTIKIQINENKLMKDDEIEKIVNEFINKQKFEIHKK
;
A
#
# COMPACT_ATOMS: atom_id res chain seq x y z
N MET A 1 9.43 18.72 11.26
CA MET A 1 8.08 18.82 11.86
C MET A 1 7.14 19.25 10.76
N ASP A 2 6.00 18.57 10.56
CA ASP A 2 5.05 18.95 9.49
C ASP A 2 4.55 20.40 9.75
N PRO A 3 4.53 21.29 8.74
CA PRO A 3 4.06 22.67 8.90
C PRO A 3 2.63 22.77 9.45
N LEU A 4 1.75 21.83 9.09
CA LEU A 4 0.37 21.78 9.55
C LEU A 4 0.29 21.40 11.04
N GLU A 5 1.08 20.39 11.43
CA GLU A 5 1.17 19.95 12.82
C GLU A 5 1.60 21.10 13.74
N SER A 6 2.70 21.76 13.37
CA SER A 6 3.27 22.86 14.17
C SER A 6 2.27 23.99 14.32
N LYS A 7 1.53 24.31 13.25
CA LYS A 7 0.47 25.32 13.27
C LYS A 7 -0.67 24.94 14.22
N ILE A 8 -1.14 23.69 14.20
CA ILE A 8 -2.24 23.25 15.06
C ILE A 8 -1.80 23.25 16.53
N ILE A 9 -0.61 22.75 16.85
CA ILE A 9 -0.08 22.75 18.23
C ILE A 9 0.05 24.20 18.73
N ASN A 10 0.62 25.10 17.93
CA ASN A 10 0.76 26.52 18.29
C ASN A 10 -0.59 27.22 18.51
N ILE A 11 -1.66 26.80 17.81
CA ILE A 11 -3.01 27.32 18.06
C ILE A 11 -3.53 26.80 19.40
N LEU A 12 -3.40 25.49 19.65
CA LEU A 12 -3.88 24.85 20.88
C LEU A 12 -3.16 25.35 22.13
N ASP A 13 -1.89 25.72 22.02
CA ASP A 13 -1.08 26.23 23.13
C ASP A 13 -1.49 27.62 23.61
N LYS A 14 -2.29 28.35 22.82
CA LYS A 14 -2.85 29.66 23.23
C LYS A 14 -4.00 29.55 24.23
N PHE A 15 -4.53 28.35 24.44
CA PHE A 15 -5.69 28.11 25.29
C PHE A 15 -5.29 27.47 26.63
N ASN A 16 -6.09 27.75 27.66
CA ASN A 16 -5.93 27.10 28.96
C ASN A 16 -6.18 25.58 28.86
N LYS A 17 -5.75 24.82 29.87
CA LYS A 17 -5.80 23.35 29.84
C LYS A 17 -7.22 22.79 29.61
N PRO A 18 -8.30 23.29 30.26
CA PRO A 18 -9.66 22.82 29.99
C PRO A 18 -10.10 23.04 28.53
N THR A 19 -9.98 24.26 28.02
CA THR A 19 -10.37 24.59 26.64
C THR A 19 -9.51 23.83 25.62
N LYS A 20 -8.22 23.68 25.89
CA LYS A 20 -7.31 22.89 25.06
C LYS A 20 -7.74 21.44 24.93
N ASN A 21 -8.23 20.82 26.01
CA ASN A 21 -8.74 19.44 25.95
C ASN A 21 -10.01 19.35 25.11
N ILE A 22 -10.96 20.27 25.30
CA ILE A 22 -12.20 20.34 24.48
C ILE A 22 -11.86 20.47 23.00
N LEU A 23 -10.93 21.37 22.65
CA LEU A 23 -10.51 21.57 21.27
C LEU A 23 -9.82 20.34 20.67
N LYS A 24 -9.04 19.59 21.47
CA LYS A 24 -8.44 18.32 21.04
C LYS A 24 -9.51 17.26 20.76
N ASP A 25 -10.50 17.11 21.64
CA ASP A 25 -11.58 16.14 21.48
C ASP A 25 -12.45 16.46 20.25
N PHE A 26 -12.74 17.75 20.04
CA PHE A 26 -13.42 18.23 18.84
C PHE A 26 -12.59 17.94 17.59
N PHE A 27 -11.30 18.29 17.59
CA PHE A 27 -10.40 18.03 16.46
C PHE A 27 -10.33 16.54 16.10
N ILE A 28 -10.23 15.67 17.11
CA ILE A 28 -10.19 14.21 16.92
C ILE A 28 -11.49 13.72 16.27
N SER A 29 -12.64 14.18 16.78
CA SER A 29 -13.95 13.78 16.26
C SER A 29 -14.16 14.24 14.82
N SER A 30 -13.87 15.51 14.50
CA SER A 30 -13.98 16.01 13.12
C SER A 30 -12.97 15.36 12.17
N SER A 31 -11.75 15.09 12.64
CA SER A 31 -10.74 14.42 11.82
C SER A 31 -11.13 12.98 11.51
N TYR A 32 -11.81 12.30 12.42
CA TYR A 32 -12.33 10.95 12.19
C TYR A 32 -13.28 10.89 10.99
N GLU A 33 -14.27 11.80 10.96
CA GLU A 33 -15.21 11.91 9.84
C GLU A 33 -14.50 12.16 8.52
N ILE A 34 -13.51 13.07 8.50
CA ILE A 34 -12.74 13.36 7.30
C ILE A 34 -11.90 12.16 6.85
N ILE A 35 -11.23 11.46 7.77
CA ILE A 35 -10.37 10.34 7.44
C ILE A 35 -11.16 9.22 6.77
N LEU A 36 -12.36 8.93 7.28
CA LEU A 36 -13.20 7.83 6.83
C LEU A 36 -14.27 8.23 5.81
N ASP A 37 -14.29 9.49 5.35
CA ASP A 37 -15.13 9.87 4.23
C ASP A 37 -14.79 9.07 2.95
N GLU A 38 -15.69 9.14 1.96
CA GLU A 38 -15.58 8.39 0.70
C GLU A 38 -14.33 8.73 -0.13
N LYS A 39 -13.64 9.83 0.16
CA LYS A 39 -12.50 10.28 -0.65
C LYS A 39 -11.26 9.41 -0.40
N PRO A 40 -10.35 9.33 -1.40
CA PRO A 40 -9.12 8.55 -1.29
C PRO A 40 -8.27 8.90 -0.07
N ILE A 41 -7.71 7.87 0.57
CA ILE A 41 -6.75 8.02 1.67
C ILE A 41 -5.37 8.39 1.13
N ASN A 42 -5.16 9.70 1.04
CA ASN A 42 -3.92 10.34 0.61
C ASN A 42 -3.06 10.81 1.81
N THR A 43 -1.90 11.40 1.51
CA THR A 43 -0.95 11.91 2.50
C THR A 43 -1.58 12.88 3.51
N LYS A 44 -2.55 13.72 3.11
CA LYS A 44 -3.19 14.67 4.03
C LYS A 44 -3.99 13.95 5.11
N LYS A 45 -4.78 12.92 4.72
CA LYS A 45 -5.53 12.09 5.68
C LYS A 45 -4.59 11.30 6.60
N ILE A 46 -3.45 10.83 6.08
CA ILE A 46 -2.42 10.18 6.92
C ILE A 46 -1.82 11.17 7.93
N ASN A 47 -1.51 12.41 7.52
CA ASN A 47 -0.98 13.41 8.46
C ASN A 47 -2.00 13.75 9.56
N LEU A 48 -3.30 13.80 9.24
CA LEU A 48 -4.35 13.92 10.25
C LEU A 48 -4.36 12.74 11.21
N LEU A 49 -4.28 11.50 10.70
CA LEU A 49 -4.24 10.31 11.52
C LEU A 49 -3.02 10.28 12.47
N LEU A 50 -1.86 10.74 11.99
CA LEU A 50 -0.65 10.87 12.82
C LEU A 50 -0.77 11.98 13.86
N LEU A 51 -1.50 13.05 13.58
CA LEU A 51 -1.80 14.08 14.56
C LEU A 51 -2.75 13.55 15.66
N ILE A 52 -3.75 12.74 15.28
CA ILE A 52 -4.60 12.03 16.25
C ILE A 52 -3.74 11.14 17.15
N LYS A 53 -2.76 10.39 16.59
CA LYS A 53 -1.83 9.56 17.38
C LYS A 53 -1.13 10.35 18.49
N LYS A 54 -0.72 11.59 18.19
CA LYS A 54 -0.06 12.49 19.15
C LYS A 54 -1.00 12.99 20.24
N PHE A 55 -2.27 13.24 19.92
CA PHE A 55 -3.24 13.75 20.89
C PHE A 55 -3.91 12.65 21.71
N ASN A 56 -4.19 11.50 21.09
CA ASN A 56 -4.89 10.38 21.71
C ASN A 56 -4.53 9.06 21.00
N ASN A 57 -3.53 8.36 21.53
CA ASN A 57 -3.03 7.11 20.96
C ASN A 57 -4.08 5.98 20.97
N ASN A 58 -4.99 5.98 21.95
CA ASN A 58 -6.06 4.98 22.03
C ASN A 58 -7.04 5.14 20.87
N LYS A 59 -7.45 6.37 20.58
CA LYS A 59 -8.35 6.67 19.45
C LYS A 59 -7.64 6.44 18.12
N TYR A 60 -6.35 6.74 18.00
CA TYR A 60 -5.57 6.36 16.82
C TYR A 60 -5.61 4.85 16.57
N ASN A 61 -5.39 4.04 17.60
CA ASN A 61 -5.39 2.58 17.48
C ASN A 61 -6.75 2.03 17.03
N SER A 62 -7.87 2.65 17.41
CA SER A 62 -9.19 2.23 16.94
C SER A 62 -9.45 2.59 15.48
N ILE A 63 -8.89 3.69 14.96
CA ILE A 63 -9.20 4.21 13.62
C ILE A 63 -8.25 3.65 12.55
N ARG A 64 -6.98 3.46 12.89
CA ARG A 64 -5.94 3.14 11.89
C ARG A 64 -6.24 1.89 11.08
N ASN A 65 -6.87 0.88 11.69
CA ASN A 65 -7.23 -0.37 11.00
C ASN A 65 -8.29 -0.13 9.94
N GLU A 66 -9.36 0.59 10.31
CA GLU A 66 -10.45 0.94 9.41
C GLU A 66 -9.96 1.83 8.26
N ALA A 67 -9.13 2.83 8.55
CA ALA A 67 -8.54 3.68 7.53
C ALA A 67 -7.67 2.87 6.55
N MET A 68 -6.80 1.97 7.04
CA MET A 68 -5.96 1.19 6.12
C MET A 68 -6.75 0.16 5.32
N HIS A 69 -7.84 -0.36 5.89
CA HIS A 69 -8.79 -1.22 5.17
C HIS A 69 -9.50 -0.44 4.04
N HIS A 70 -10.01 0.75 4.32
CA HIS A 70 -10.61 1.62 3.29
C HIS A 70 -9.61 1.95 2.18
N LYS A 71 -8.35 2.22 2.53
CA LYS A 71 -7.29 2.47 1.54
C LYS A 71 -7.04 1.24 0.66
N ALA A 72 -7.04 0.03 1.23
CA ALA A 72 -6.88 -1.21 0.49
C ALA A 72 -8.04 -1.43 -0.50
N ILE A 73 -9.29 -1.22 -0.07
CA ILE A 73 -10.48 -1.30 -0.95
C ILE A 73 -10.40 -0.26 -2.09
N GLN A 74 -9.99 0.98 -1.79
CA GLN A 74 -9.78 2.00 -2.82
C GLN A 74 -8.69 1.57 -3.82
N THR A 75 -7.65 0.87 -3.34
CA THR A 75 -6.60 0.30 -4.21
C THR A 75 -7.16 -0.84 -5.05
N ARG A 76 -8.03 -1.70 -4.50
CA ARG A 76 -8.74 -2.78 -5.22
C ARG A 76 -9.46 -2.23 -6.45
N ALA A 77 -10.22 -1.15 -6.29
CA ALA A 77 -10.93 -0.51 -7.39
C ALA A 77 -9.96 -0.07 -8.51
N LEU A 78 -8.83 0.57 -8.14
CA LEU A 78 -7.81 0.97 -9.11
C LEU A 78 -7.16 -0.23 -9.83
N ILE A 79 -6.94 -1.35 -9.13
CA ILE A 79 -6.39 -2.57 -9.74
C ILE A 79 -7.39 -3.10 -10.77
N LEU A 80 -8.67 -3.20 -10.41
CA LEU A 80 -9.71 -3.70 -11.30
C LEU A 80 -9.89 -2.80 -12.54
N ASP A 81 -9.70 -1.49 -12.40
CA ASP A 81 -9.75 -0.54 -13.52
C ASP A 81 -8.52 -0.61 -14.44
N MET A 82 -7.35 -0.98 -13.91
CA MET A 82 -6.07 -0.92 -14.63
C MET A 82 -5.60 -2.28 -15.16
N VAL A 83 -6.05 -3.39 -14.60
CA VAL A 83 -5.56 -4.71 -14.95
C VAL A 83 -6.33 -5.26 -16.13
N GLU A 84 -5.70 -5.17 -17.31
CA GLU A 84 -6.10 -5.96 -18.47
C GLU A 84 -5.23 -7.22 -18.52
N LEU A 85 -5.81 -8.39 -18.22
CA LEU A 85 -5.13 -9.68 -18.39
C LEU A 85 -5.04 -10.01 -19.89
N LYS A 86 -4.09 -9.38 -20.58
CA LYS A 86 -3.77 -9.68 -21.98
C LYS A 86 -2.81 -10.86 -22.04
N ASP A 87 -2.93 -11.68 -23.08
CA ASP A 87 -1.89 -12.65 -23.43
C ASP A 87 -0.65 -11.89 -23.90
N LEU A 88 0.29 -11.70 -22.97
CA LEU A 88 1.55 -11.03 -23.23
C LEU A 88 2.51 -12.03 -23.86
N LYS A 89 2.90 -11.77 -25.11
CA LYS A 89 3.95 -12.55 -25.80
C LYS A 89 5.33 -12.42 -25.14
N CYS A 90 5.56 -11.35 -24.37
CA CYS A 90 6.84 -11.09 -23.69
C CYS A 90 6.62 -10.37 -22.35
N ILE A 91 7.29 -10.86 -21.29
CA ILE A 91 7.31 -10.28 -19.94
C ILE A 91 8.71 -9.71 -19.69
N TYR A 92 8.81 -8.40 -19.47
CA TYR A 92 10.11 -7.72 -19.40
C TYR A 92 10.24 -6.71 -18.26
N LYS A 93 9.15 -6.36 -17.58
CA LYS A 93 9.15 -5.45 -16.42
C LYS A 93 7.85 -5.56 -15.62
N PRO A 94 7.82 -5.03 -14.37
CA PRO A 94 6.59 -4.84 -13.63
C PRO A 94 5.64 -3.86 -14.31
N ASP A 95 4.34 -4.09 -14.17
CA ASP A 95 3.29 -3.24 -14.73
C ASP A 95 3.19 -1.90 -13.99
N ARG A 96 2.63 -0.91 -14.70
CA ARG A 96 2.46 0.44 -14.16
C ARG A 96 1.60 0.45 -12.89
N TRP A 97 0.56 -0.36 -12.82
CA TRP A 97 -0.37 -0.36 -11.68
C TRP A 97 0.36 -0.75 -10.38
N ILE A 98 1.21 -1.80 -10.40
CA ILE A 98 1.92 -2.22 -9.18
C ILE A 98 3.03 -1.23 -8.81
N ILE A 99 3.65 -0.58 -9.80
CA ILE A 99 4.62 0.50 -9.58
C ILE A 99 3.94 1.67 -8.86
N ASN A 100 2.76 2.08 -9.32
CA ASN A 100 1.98 3.16 -8.71
C ASN A 100 1.60 2.82 -7.26
N ILE A 101 1.18 1.57 -6.99
CA ILE A 101 0.89 1.11 -5.62
C ILE A 101 2.13 1.24 -4.73
N VAL A 102 3.29 0.74 -5.17
CA VAL A 102 4.54 0.86 -4.39
C VAL A 102 4.87 2.32 -4.11
N GLN A 103 4.73 3.22 -5.09
CA GLN A 103 4.95 4.65 -4.91
C GLN A 103 3.96 5.27 -3.92
N ASP A 104 2.69 4.89 -3.98
CA ASP A 104 1.64 5.34 -3.08
C ASP A 104 1.83 4.85 -1.62
N THR A 105 2.62 3.80 -1.39
CA THR A 105 3.05 3.41 -0.04
C THR A 105 4.22 4.22 0.53
N SER A 106 4.86 5.09 -0.27
CA SER A 106 6.09 5.77 0.12
C SER A 106 5.97 6.69 1.33
N TYR A 107 4.80 7.29 1.52
CA TYR A 107 4.54 8.23 2.62
C TYR A 107 3.93 7.55 3.86
N LEU A 108 3.65 6.25 3.81
CA LEU A 108 3.06 5.54 4.94
C LEU A 108 4.13 5.23 6.00
N PRO A 109 3.90 5.62 7.27
CA PRO A 109 4.67 5.11 8.40
C PRO A 109 4.59 3.59 8.50
N ASN A 110 5.64 2.96 9.01
CA ASN A 110 5.75 1.50 9.05
C ASN A 110 4.55 0.81 9.72
N ASP A 111 4.02 1.35 10.81
CA ASP A 111 2.87 0.75 11.51
C ASP A 111 1.58 0.80 10.68
N LEU A 112 1.37 1.84 9.87
CA LEU A 112 0.26 1.91 8.93
C LEU A 112 0.51 1.04 7.69
N LEU A 113 1.75 1.01 7.20
CA LEU A 113 2.15 0.20 6.06
C LEU A 113 1.96 -1.29 6.34
N GLU A 114 2.29 -1.77 7.54
CA GLU A 114 2.06 -3.17 7.94
C GLU A 114 0.58 -3.55 7.89
N ILE A 115 -0.31 -2.69 8.37
CA ILE A 115 -1.76 -2.92 8.35
C ILE A 115 -2.27 -2.88 6.90
N TYR A 116 -1.92 -1.84 6.16
CA TYR A 116 -2.29 -1.68 4.75
C TYR A 116 -1.82 -2.87 3.93
N ASN A 117 -0.58 -3.34 4.11
CA ASN A 117 -0.03 -4.48 3.40
C ASN A 117 -0.83 -5.77 3.68
N LYS A 118 -1.22 -6.01 4.93
CA LYS A 118 -2.08 -7.16 5.29
C LYS A 118 -3.42 -7.10 4.57
N CYS A 119 -4.08 -5.94 4.60
CA CYS A 119 -5.35 -5.73 3.90
C CYS A 119 -5.18 -5.91 2.38
N LEU A 120 -4.17 -5.28 1.78
CA LEU A 120 -3.94 -5.31 0.34
C LEU A 120 -3.57 -6.70 -0.18
N ILE A 121 -2.84 -7.51 0.60
CA ILE A 121 -2.60 -8.92 0.25
C ILE A 121 -3.91 -9.68 0.12
N ASN A 122 -4.87 -9.47 1.04
CA ASN A 122 -6.17 -10.09 0.94
C ASN A 122 -6.92 -9.61 -0.31
N GLU A 123 -6.86 -8.31 -0.62
CA GLU A 123 -7.43 -7.80 -1.87
C GLU A 123 -6.79 -8.44 -3.11
N PHE A 124 -5.46 -8.60 -3.14
CA PHE A 124 -4.79 -9.31 -4.23
C PHE A 124 -5.24 -10.76 -4.33
N LYS A 125 -5.36 -11.47 -3.20
CA LYS A 125 -5.87 -12.84 -3.16
C LYS A 125 -7.29 -12.88 -3.72
N ASP A 126 -8.17 -11.98 -3.32
CA ASP A 126 -9.56 -11.94 -3.75
C ASP A 126 -9.74 -11.56 -5.23
N ILE A 127 -8.80 -10.81 -5.81
CA ILE A 127 -8.83 -10.47 -7.24
C ILE A 127 -8.26 -11.61 -8.10
N PHE A 128 -7.14 -12.20 -7.67
CA PHE A 128 -6.31 -13.04 -8.54
C PHE A 128 -6.34 -14.53 -8.20
N ILE A 129 -6.92 -14.94 -7.06
CA ILE A 129 -7.13 -16.36 -6.78
C ILE A 129 -8.55 -16.70 -7.21
N ASN A 130 -8.66 -17.63 -8.14
CA ASN A 130 -9.95 -18.17 -8.54
C ASN A 130 -9.94 -19.70 -8.37
N ASN A 131 -11.10 -20.27 -8.12
CA ASN A 131 -11.22 -21.72 -7.92
C ASN A 131 -11.52 -22.49 -9.22
N PHE A 132 -11.55 -21.80 -10.36
CA PHE A 132 -12.14 -22.33 -11.60
C PHE A 132 -11.09 -22.60 -12.68
N GLU A 133 -10.24 -21.63 -12.97
CA GLU A 133 -9.27 -21.69 -14.07
C GLU A 133 -7.91 -21.12 -13.69
N LYS A 134 -6.87 -21.92 -13.94
CA LYS A 134 -5.48 -21.46 -13.80
C LYS A 134 -5.08 -20.53 -14.94
N TYR A 135 -4.27 -19.53 -14.61
CA TYR A 135 -3.62 -18.67 -15.59
C TYR A 135 -2.62 -19.46 -16.45
N ASN A 136 -2.53 -19.08 -17.72
CA ASN A 136 -1.47 -19.50 -18.62
C ASN A 136 -0.25 -18.57 -18.47
N GLU A 137 0.43 -18.25 -19.58
CA GLU A 137 1.66 -17.44 -19.60
C GLU A 137 1.44 -16.03 -19.02
N SER A 138 0.23 -15.48 -19.14
CA SER A 138 -0.16 -14.19 -18.55
C SER A 138 -0.03 -14.16 -17.02
N GLY A 139 -0.16 -15.31 -16.34
CA GLY A 139 0.05 -15.43 -14.90
C GLY A 139 1.48 -15.11 -14.46
N ASN A 140 2.48 -15.31 -15.34
CA ASN A 140 3.86 -14.96 -15.03
C ASN A 140 4.07 -13.44 -14.89
N GLN A 141 3.25 -12.61 -15.56
CA GLN A 141 3.28 -11.16 -15.37
C GLN A 141 2.84 -10.80 -13.93
N LEU A 142 1.85 -11.52 -13.37
CA LEU A 142 1.46 -11.36 -11.97
C LEU A 142 2.62 -11.69 -11.03
N LEU A 143 3.38 -12.75 -11.31
CA LEU A 143 4.57 -13.09 -10.52
C LEU A 143 5.63 -11.99 -10.56
N VAL A 144 5.93 -11.42 -11.73
CA VAL A 144 6.85 -10.28 -11.85
C VAL A 144 6.34 -9.08 -11.04
N ASN A 145 5.05 -8.76 -11.17
CA ASN A 145 4.43 -7.66 -10.45
C ASN A 145 4.54 -7.84 -8.92
N PHE A 146 4.12 -8.99 -8.41
CA PHE A 146 4.16 -9.26 -6.98
C PHE A 146 5.58 -9.42 -6.44
N LYS A 147 6.51 -10.00 -7.21
CA LYS A 147 7.91 -10.07 -6.80
C LYS A 147 8.54 -8.68 -6.66
N TYR A 148 8.21 -7.76 -7.58
CA TYR A 148 8.60 -6.35 -7.46
C TYR A 148 8.00 -5.68 -6.21
N TYR A 149 6.70 -5.86 -5.97
CA TYR A 149 6.02 -5.35 -4.77
C TYR A 149 6.67 -5.87 -3.49
N ILE A 150 6.86 -7.19 -3.37
CA ILE A 150 7.46 -7.86 -2.21
C ILE A 150 8.82 -7.25 -1.88
N LYS A 151 9.71 -7.13 -2.88
CA LYS A 151 11.03 -6.52 -2.66
C LYS A 151 10.92 -5.11 -2.11
N LYS A 152 10.05 -4.28 -2.68
CA LYS A 152 9.91 -2.88 -2.31
C LYS A 152 9.25 -2.66 -0.96
N ILE A 153 8.35 -3.54 -0.56
CA ILE A 153 7.72 -3.45 0.76
C ILE A 153 8.64 -4.04 1.85
N ASN A 154 9.38 -5.12 1.56
CA ASN A 154 10.38 -5.69 2.48
C ASN A 154 11.57 -4.75 2.76
N GLU A 155 11.84 -3.77 1.91
CA GLU A 155 12.79 -2.68 2.22
C GLU A 155 12.33 -1.82 3.42
N LYS A 156 11.04 -1.86 3.80
CA LYS A 156 10.45 -0.97 4.82
C LYS A 156 9.88 -1.70 6.04
N ILE A 157 9.27 -2.86 5.83
CA ILE A 157 8.61 -3.64 6.88
C ILE A 157 9.09 -5.10 6.84
N ASN A 158 9.16 -5.75 8.00
CA ASN A 158 9.47 -7.17 8.07
C ASN A 158 8.17 -7.98 7.95
N PHE A 159 7.85 -8.45 6.75
CA PHE A 159 6.63 -9.20 6.47
C PHE A 159 6.93 -10.50 5.73
N ASN A 160 6.29 -11.60 6.16
CA ASN A 160 6.44 -12.89 5.49
C ASN A 160 5.50 -12.97 4.26
N PHE A 161 6.08 -12.79 3.08
CA PHE A 161 5.37 -12.90 1.80
C PHE A 161 5.39 -14.30 1.19
N ASP A 162 6.05 -15.28 1.81
CA ASP A 162 6.27 -16.59 1.21
C ASP A 162 4.95 -17.31 0.93
N GLU A 163 4.04 -17.29 1.90
CA GLU A 163 2.72 -17.90 1.74
C GLU A 163 1.96 -17.23 0.58
N PHE A 164 1.89 -15.89 0.59
CA PHE A 164 1.21 -15.13 -0.46
C PHE A 164 1.75 -15.46 -1.86
N TYR A 165 3.08 -15.41 -2.04
CA TYR A 165 3.69 -15.65 -3.34
C TYR A 165 3.51 -17.10 -3.81
N LYS A 166 3.59 -18.08 -2.89
CA LYS A 166 3.27 -19.48 -3.19
C LYS A 166 1.81 -19.65 -3.60
N THR A 167 0.87 -18.99 -2.92
CA THR A 167 -0.55 -19.09 -3.28
C THR A 167 -0.80 -18.56 -4.69
N ILE A 168 -0.21 -17.43 -5.07
CA ILE A 168 -0.33 -16.90 -6.45
C ILE A 168 0.26 -17.87 -7.48
N LYS A 169 1.43 -18.45 -7.21
CA LYS A 169 2.05 -19.42 -8.12
C LYS A 169 1.17 -20.62 -8.44
N ILE A 170 0.44 -21.14 -7.45
CA ILE A 170 -0.44 -22.30 -7.63
C ILE A 170 -1.57 -22.01 -8.64
N GLN A 171 -1.91 -20.73 -8.84
CA GLN A 171 -2.90 -20.28 -9.82
C GLN A 171 -2.38 -20.32 -11.26
N ILE A 172 -1.13 -20.71 -11.51
CA ILE A 172 -0.53 -20.74 -12.86
C ILE A 172 -0.34 -22.18 -13.29
N ASN A 173 -0.60 -22.46 -14.57
CA ASN A 173 -0.34 -23.78 -15.17
C ASN A 173 1.15 -24.12 -15.09
N GLU A 174 1.47 -25.27 -14.49
CA GLU A 174 2.84 -25.67 -14.13
C GLU A 174 3.77 -25.75 -15.36
N ASN A 175 3.24 -26.21 -16.49
CA ASN A 175 3.98 -26.28 -17.76
C ASN A 175 4.23 -24.91 -18.42
N LYS A 176 3.57 -23.85 -17.94
CA LYS A 176 3.73 -22.46 -18.40
C LYS A 176 4.42 -21.57 -17.37
N LEU A 177 4.68 -22.09 -16.17
CA LEU A 177 5.27 -21.34 -15.07
C LEU A 177 6.74 -21.01 -15.35
N MET A 178 7.08 -19.73 -15.31
CA MET A 178 8.47 -19.28 -15.38
C MET A 178 9.24 -19.66 -14.12
N LYS A 179 10.56 -19.92 -14.27
CA LYS A 179 11.42 -20.22 -13.12
C LYS A 179 11.62 -18.97 -12.26
N ASP A 180 11.82 -19.18 -10.96
CA ASP A 180 12.04 -18.08 -10.02
C ASP A 180 13.24 -17.21 -10.39
N ASP A 181 14.33 -17.82 -10.85
CA ASP A 181 15.54 -17.08 -11.26
C ASP A 181 15.27 -16.14 -12.43
N GLU A 182 14.37 -16.51 -13.34
CA GLU A 182 13.99 -15.68 -14.49
C GLU A 182 13.15 -14.47 -14.03
N ILE A 183 12.17 -14.71 -13.17
CA ILE A 183 11.36 -13.65 -12.55
C ILE A 183 12.25 -12.69 -11.74
N GLU A 184 13.16 -13.25 -10.96
CA GLU A 184 14.10 -12.52 -10.11
C GLU A 184 15.02 -11.63 -10.96
N LYS A 185 15.54 -12.15 -12.08
CA LYS A 185 16.35 -11.42 -13.04
C LYS A 185 15.60 -10.23 -13.63
N ILE A 186 14.37 -10.43 -14.13
CA ILE A 186 13.53 -9.36 -14.70
C ILE A 186 13.34 -8.22 -13.68
N VAL A 187 12.98 -8.56 -12.45
CA VAL A 187 12.74 -7.58 -11.39
C VAL A 187 14.03 -6.83 -11.01
N ASN A 188 15.16 -7.54 -10.88
CA ASN A 188 16.44 -6.93 -10.54
C ASN A 188 16.95 -5.99 -11.63
N GLU A 189 16.87 -6.39 -12.89
CA GLU A 189 17.24 -5.54 -14.02
C GLU A 189 16.42 -4.25 -14.04
N PHE A 190 15.11 -4.36 -13.79
CA PHE A 190 14.22 -3.19 -13.72
C PHE A 190 14.58 -2.25 -12.56
N ILE A 191 14.77 -2.77 -11.34
CA ILE A 191 15.15 -1.96 -10.17
C ILE A 191 16.50 -1.28 -10.39
N ASN A 192 17.48 -1.99 -10.97
CA ASN A 192 18.81 -1.44 -11.23
C ASN A 192 18.73 -0.29 -12.24
N LYS A 193 17.97 -0.44 -13.33
CA LYS A 193 17.75 0.63 -14.32
C LYS A 193 17.20 1.90 -13.67
N GLN A 194 16.21 1.79 -12.78
CA GLN A 194 15.65 2.95 -12.08
C GLN A 194 16.69 3.68 -11.21
N LYS A 195 17.59 2.96 -10.54
CA LYS A 195 18.67 3.57 -9.73
C LYS A 195 19.62 4.39 -10.61
N PHE A 196 20.02 3.87 -11.78
CA PHE A 196 20.92 4.56 -12.69
C PHE A 196 20.31 5.84 -13.30
N GLU A 197 19.00 5.87 -13.53
CA GLU A 197 18.31 7.06 -14.05
C GLU A 197 18.19 8.18 -13.01
N ILE A 198 18.10 7.84 -11.72
CA ILE A 198 18.08 8.82 -10.62
C ILE A 198 19.45 9.49 -10.45
N HIS A 199 20.55 8.78 -10.71
CA HIS A 199 21.92 9.33 -10.60
C HIS A 199 22.38 10.16 -11.82
N LYS A 200 21.55 10.29 -12.86
CA LYS A 200 21.83 11.13 -14.04
C LYS A 200 21.10 12.48 -14.04
N LYS A 201 20.25 12.73 -13.04
CA LYS A 201 19.53 14.00 -12.86
C LYS A 201 20.07 14.73 -11.64
#